data_AF-S8DQN1-F1
#
_entry.id   AF-S8DQN1-F1
#
_cell.length_a   1.000
_cell.length_b   1.000
_cell.length_c   1.000
_cell.angle_alpha   90.00
_cell.angle_beta   90.00
_cell.angle_gamma   90.00
#
_symmetry.space_group_name_H-M   'P 1'
#
loop_
_entity.id
_entity.type
_entity.pdbx_description
1 polymer ?
#
loop_
_entity_poly.entity_id
_entity_poly.type
_entity_poly.pdbx_seq_one_letter_code
_entity_poly.pdbx_strand_id
1 'polypeptide(L)'
;MLVFPDAATHGRSRLPYYLKTMMKTAKKHKVCFAAVKLGHKLKKSLPMWYHLGAVKRLRLLNNTRTSKCLRECHQVVRVADVVVLANRACTRVQPPAGAQRQSRPETTCQCGECVNDVASGCRNPRRCCAAAATLLEQIKEKWHPNQIVRTDGLSLTTRRKEKNAGVIEDGVGSLTFDPSLEARDLVSESFRVFVDPATHEAPPALRVQSGRSVPAEA
;
A
#
# COMPACT_ATOMS: atom_id res chain seq x y z
N MET A 1 15.02 2.90 10.89
CA MET A 1 14.02 3.04 11.97
C MET A 1 12.65 3.27 11.32
N LEU A 2 11.85 2.22 11.16
CA LEU A 2 10.49 2.33 10.62
C LEU A 2 9.58 2.78 11.75
N VAL A 3 9.60 4.08 11.97
CA VAL A 3 8.78 4.73 13.00
C VAL A 3 7.34 4.73 12.48
N PHE A 4 6.38 4.38 13.35
CA PHE A 4 5.03 4.95 13.24
C PHE A 4 5.18 6.42 12.79
N PRO A 5 4.33 6.96 11.91
CA PRO A 5 4.37 8.40 11.64
C PRO A 5 4.48 9.11 12.98
N ASP A 6 5.43 10.04 13.11
CA ASP A 6 5.73 10.75 14.36
C ASP A 6 4.52 11.58 14.78
N ALA A 7 3.52 10.87 15.27
CA ALA A 7 2.30 11.43 15.79
C ALA A 7 2.73 12.19 17.01
N ALA A 8 2.35 13.46 17.04
CA ALA A 8 2.64 14.32 18.16
C ALA A 8 1.90 13.76 19.39
N THR A 9 2.61 13.01 20.24
CA THR A 9 2.06 12.40 21.47
C THR A 9 2.39 13.21 22.72
N HIS A 10 3.05 14.36 22.55
CA HIS A 10 3.32 15.34 23.60
C HIS A 10 2.03 16.01 24.11
N GLY A 11 2.10 16.62 25.30
CA GLY A 11 0.95 17.21 26.00
C GLY A 11 0.15 18.20 25.16
N ARG A 12 0.83 19.04 24.36
CA ARG A 12 0.23 20.08 23.49
C ARG A 12 -0.51 19.56 22.25
N SER A 13 -0.43 18.26 21.97
CA SER A 13 -1.13 17.69 20.82
C SER A 13 -2.64 17.70 21.02
N ARG A 14 -3.39 17.98 19.95
CA ARG A 14 -4.86 17.90 19.92
C ARG A 14 -5.40 16.47 19.84
N LEU A 15 -4.51 15.47 19.81
CA LEU A 15 -4.91 14.07 19.74
C LEU A 15 -5.64 13.66 21.05
N PRO A 16 -6.77 12.93 20.96
CA PRO A 16 -7.46 12.37 22.12
C PRO A 16 -6.52 11.58 23.05
N TYR A 17 -6.79 11.61 24.35
CA TYR A 17 -5.94 10.98 25.37
C TYR A 17 -5.72 9.49 25.10
N TYR A 18 -6.79 8.74 24.78
CA TYR A 18 -6.69 7.30 24.52
C TYR A 18 -5.73 6.97 23.35
N LEU A 19 -5.77 7.76 22.27
CA LEU A 19 -4.84 7.60 21.14
C LEU A 19 -3.41 7.95 21.52
N LYS A 20 -3.20 8.99 22.34
CA LYS A 20 -1.86 9.32 22.85
C LYS A 20 -1.29 8.16 23.65
N THR A 21 -2.08 7.57 24.54
CA THR A 21 -1.68 6.42 25.35
C THR A 21 -1.36 5.21 24.47
N MET A 22 -2.25 4.88 23.53
CA MET A 22 -2.05 3.78 22.57
C MET A 22 -0.74 3.94 21.78
N MET A 23 -0.48 5.14 21.24
CA MET A 23 0.74 5.41 20.47
C MET A 23 2.00 5.37 21.34
N LYS A 24 1.93 5.85 22.59
CA LYS A 24 3.04 5.75 23.55
C LYS A 24 3.35 4.29 23.90
N THR A 25 2.34 3.47 24.15
CA THR A 25 2.48 2.03 24.40
C THR A 25 3.10 1.33 23.20
N ALA A 26 2.60 1.61 21.99
CA ALA A 26 3.15 1.05 20.76
C ALA A 26 4.64 1.38 20.59
N LYS A 27 5.04 2.63 20.86
CA LYS A 27 6.45 3.05 20.85
C LYS A 27 7.28 2.35 21.93
N LYS A 28 6.77 2.29 23.17
CA LYS A 28 7.45 1.63 24.32
C LYS A 28 7.78 0.17 24.02
N HIS A 29 6.84 -0.55 23.43
CA HIS A 29 6.97 -1.97 23.12
C HIS A 29 7.53 -2.23 21.71
N LYS A 30 8.01 -1.19 21.01
CA LYS A 30 8.53 -1.28 19.64
C LYS A 30 7.59 -2.07 18.72
N VAL A 31 6.28 -1.87 18.88
CA VAL A 31 5.27 -2.43 17.97
C VAL A 31 5.61 -1.96 16.57
N CYS A 32 5.50 -2.85 15.61
CA CYS A 32 5.79 -2.52 14.22
C CYS A 32 4.90 -3.30 13.28
N PHE A 33 4.66 -2.72 12.11
CA PHE A 33 4.01 -3.44 11.03
C PHE A 33 5.04 -4.38 10.39
N ALA A 34 4.94 -5.66 10.68
CA ALA A 34 5.90 -6.70 10.29
C ALA A 34 5.18 -7.88 9.64
N ALA A 35 4.44 -7.59 8.57
CA ALA A 35 3.99 -8.63 7.67
C ALA A 35 5.22 -9.24 6.97
N VAL A 36 5.42 -10.55 7.18
CA VAL A 36 6.48 -11.32 6.51
C VAL A 36 6.24 -11.30 5.00
N LYS A 37 4.99 -11.52 4.60
CA LYS A 37 4.57 -11.56 3.20
C LYS A 37 3.21 -10.87 3.04
N LEU A 38 3.14 -9.88 2.16
CA LEU A 38 1.95 -9.07 1.95
C LEU A 38 1.19 -9.51 0.71
N GLY A 39 -0.07 -9.91 0.89
CA GLY A 39 -0.98 -10.15 -0.22
C GLY A 39 -1.31 -8.86 -1.00
N HIS A 40 -1.66 -9.00 -2.27
CA HIS A 40 -1.98 -7.88 -3.16
C HIS A 40 -3.13 -6.99 -2.63
N LYS A 41 -4.18 -7.61 -2.09
CA LYS A 41 -5.32 -6.90 -1.49
C LYS A 41 -4.87 -6.03 -0.31
N LEU A 42 -4.00 -6.57 0.55
CA LEU A 42 -3.48 -5.88 1.72
C LEU A 42 -2.56 -4.72 1.31
N LYS A 43 -1.71 -4.87 0.29
CA LYS A 43 -0.89 -3.76 -0.23
C LYS A 43 -1.75 -2.59 -0.71
N LYS A 44 -2.87 -2.87 -1.38
CA LYS A 44 -3.82 -1.85 -1.86
C LYS A 44 -4.58 -1.16 -0.73
N SER A 45 -4.81 -1.83 0.41
CA SER A 45 -5.51 -1.25 1.56
C SER A 45 -4.62 -0.40 2.46
N LEU A 46 -3.29 -0.43 2.27
CA LEU A 46 -2.36 0.40 3.04
C LEU A 46 -2.64 1.91 2.85
N PRO A 47 -2.45 2.73 3.89
CA PRO A 47 -2.59 4.17 3.80
C PRO A 47 -1.49 4.76 2.91
N MET A 48 -1.87 5.59 1.94
CA MET A 48 -0.93 6.24 1.03
C MET A 48 -0.11 7.32 1.75
N TRP A 49 -0.73 8.05 2.66
CA TRP A 49 -0.08 9.15 3.38
C TRP A 49 0.72 8.59 4.55
N TYR A 50 1.95 9.09 4.69
CA TYR A 50 2.90 8.55 5.68
C TYR A 50 3.10 7.04 5.56
N HIS A 51 3.10 6.55 4.32
CA HIS A 51 3.19 5.14 3.98
C HIS A 51 4.41 4.44 4.61
N LEU A 52 4.23 3.19 5.06
CA LEU A 52 5.26 2.39 5.75
C LEU A 52 6.52 2.16 4.90
N GLY A 53 6.33 1.90 3.62
CA GLY A 53 7.39 1.74 2.62
C GLY A 53 7.89 3.05 1.99
N ALA A 54 7.63 4.20 2.60
CA ALA A 54 7.99 5.50 2.01
C ALA A 54 9.50 5.75 1.99
N VAL A 55 10.06 5.99 0.80
CA VAL A 55 11.39 6.60 0.68
C VAL A 55 11.36 8.06 1.14
N LYS A 56 12.53 8.66 1.44
CA LYS A 56 12.63 10.06 1.91
C LYS A 56 11.85 11.03 1.00
N ARG A 57 11.90 10.82 -0.32
CA ARG A 57 11.19 11.63 -1.32
C ARG A 57 9.66 11.55 -1.17
N LEU A 58 9.10 10.38 -0.88
CA LEU A 58 7.65 10.24 -0.68
C LEU A 58 7.16 11.06 0.53
N ARG A 59 7.97 11.14 1.60
CA ARG A 59 7.62 11.96 2.78
C ARG A 59 7.55 13.45 2.45
N LEU A 60 8.44 13.95 1.59
CA LEU A 60 8.44 15.33 1.13
C LEU A 60 7.20 15.67 0.30
N LEU A 61 6.69 14.69 -0.46
CA LEU A 61 5.51 14.88 -1.30
C LEU A 61 4.22 15.06 -0.50
N ASN A 62 4.16 14.65 0.78
CA ASN A 62 2.93 14.72 1.58
C ASN A 62 2.38 16.15 1.79
N ASN A 63 3.21 17.18 1.68
CA ASN A 63 2.82 18.57 1.99
C ASN A 63 2.70 19.49 0.76
N THR A 64 2.78 18.94 -0.45
CA THR A 64 2.61 19.75 -1.66
C THR A 64 1.15 20.16 -1.86
N ARG A 65 0.92 21.27 -2.58
CA ARG A 65 -0.44 21.71 -2.97
C ARG A 65 -1.19 20.63 -3.73
N THR A 66 -0.50 19.87 -4.58
CA THR A 66 -1.10 18.76 -5.33
C THR A 66 -1.50 17.63 -4.40
N SER A 67 -0.67 17.28 -3.41
CA SER A 67 -1.03 16.28 -2.39
C SER A 67 -2.20 16.70 -1.50
N LYS A 68 -2.31 18.00 -1.21
CA LYS A 68 -3.51 18.55 -0.55
C LYS A 68 -4.76 18.35 -1.40
N CYS A 69 -4.69 18.67 -2.69
CA CYS A 69 -5.77 18.43 -3.65
C CYS A 69 -6.13 16.93 -3.76
N LEU A 70 -5.14 16.05 -3.79
CA LEU A 70 -5.36 14.60 -3.79
C LEU A 70 -6.14 14.13 -2.55
N ARG A 71 -5.85 14.69 -1.36
CA ARG A 71 -6.57 14.36 -0.12
C ARG A 71 -7.98 14.95 -0.07
N GLU A 72 -8.13 16.22 -0.41
CA GLU A 72 -9.36 16.97 -0.12
C GLU A 72 -10.35 16.92 -1.29
N CYS A 73 -9.87 17.00 -2.53
CA CYS A 73 -10.74 16.97 -3.71
C CYS A 73 -10.92 15.54 -4.24
N HIS A 74 -9.83 14.77 -4.35
CA HIS A 74 -9.88 13.40 -4.88
C HIS A 74 -10.05 12.32 -3.81
N GLN A 75 -10.12 12.69 -2.52
CA GLN A 75 -10.35 11.79 -1.40
C GLN A 75 -9.39 10.58 -1.35
N VAL A 76 -8.14 10.79 -1.77
CA VAL A 76 -7.11 9.75 -1.74
C VAL A 76 -6.75 9.45 -0.30
N VAL A 77 -6.95 8.20 0.13
CA VAL A 77 -6.57 7.72 1.47
C VAL A 77 -5.64 6.52 1.38
N ARG A 78 -5.93 5.59 0.46
CA ARG A 78 -5.26 4.29 0.30
C ARG A 78 -4.42 4.23 -0.96
N VAL A 79 -3.49 3.28 -1.01
CA VAL A 79 -2.71 2.96 -2.21
C VAL A 79 -3.63 2.62 -3.39
N ALA A 80 -4.75 1.94 -3.15
CA ALA A 80 -5.76 1.65 -4.18
C ALA A 80 -6.24 2.92 -4.91
N ASP A 81 -6.50 4.00 -4.17
CA ASP A 81 -7.04 5.24 -4.72
C ASP A 81 -6.01 5.93 -5.64
N VAL A 82 -4.73 5.86 -5.27
CA VAL A 82 -3.62 6.34 -6.10
C VAL A 82 -3.46 5.51 -7.37
N VAL A 83 -3.60 4.18 -7.28
CA VAL A 83 -3.51 3.28 -8.44
C VAL A 83 -4.58 3.62 -9.46
N VAL A 84 -5.81 3.97 -9.04
CA VAL A 84 -6.89 4.40 -9.95
C VAL A 84 -6.48 5.68 -10.69
N LEU A 85 -6.06 6.71 -9.96
CA LEU A 85 -5.65 8.00 -10.54
C LEU A 85 -4.46 7.89 -11.49
N ALA A 86 -3.44 7.11 -11.12
CA ALA A 86 -2.24 6.92 -11.92
C ALA A 86 -2.53 6.21 -13.26
N ASN A 87 -3.54 5.33 -13.28
CA ASN A 87 -3.87 4.49 -14.43
C ASN A 87 -4.94 5.08 -15.37
N ARG A 88 -5.45 6.27 -15.10
CA ARG A 88 -6.43 6.92 -15.97
C ARG A 88 -5.91 7.07 -17.39
N ALA A 89 -6.78 6.91 -18.39
CA ALA A 89 -6.36 6.96 -19.79
C ALA A 89 -5.68 8.29 -20.16
N CYS A 90 -6.09 9.39 -19.54
CA CYS A 90 -5.55 10.73 -19.79
C CYS A 90 -4.08 10.93 -19.37
N THR A 91 -3.51 10.02 -18.57
CA THR A 91 -2.06 10.01 -18.24
C THR A 91 -1.22 9.27 -19.27
N ARG A 92 -1.82 8.37 -20.06
CA ARG A 92 -1.11 7.52 -21.04
C ARG A 92 -1.01 8.14 -22.42
N VAL A 93 -1.81 9.18 -22.70
CA VAL A 93 -1.74 9.93 -23.95
C VAL A 93 -0.42 10.71 -23.99
N GLN A 94 0.58 10.12 -24.64
CA GLN A 94 1.77 10.87 -25.06
C GLN A 94 1.33 11.95 -26.07
N PRO A 95 1.97 13.13 -26.07
CA PRO A 95 1.80 14.05 -27.20
C PRO A 95 2.17 13.30 -28.49
N PRO A 96 1.49 13.55 -29.61
CA PRO A 96 1.76 12.88 -30.87
C PRO A 96 3.25 12.99 -31.23
N ALA A 97 3.82 11.89 -31.72
CA ALA A 97 5.22 11.79 -32.11
C ALA A 97 5.54 12.86 -33.17
N GLY A 98 6.30 13.89 -32.78
CA GLY A 98 6.65 15.03 -33.64
C GLY A 98 6.40 16.40 -33.01
N ALA A 99 5.61 16.50 -31.94
CA ALA A 99 5.49 17.75 -31.19
C ALA A 99 6.76 17.95 -30.35
N GLN A 100 7.57 18.97 -30.69
CA GLN A 100 8.70 19.45 -29.89
C GLN A 100 8.32 19.53 -28.40
N ARG A 101 9.30 19.27 -27.52
CA ARG A 101 9.24 19.28 -26.04
C ARG A 101 8.77 20.60 -25.40
N GLN A 102 8.15 21.49 -26.16
CA GLN A 102 7.67 22.82 -25.77
C GLN A 102 6.12 22.92 -25.75
N SER A 103 5.39 21.89 -26.16
CA SER A 103 3.94 21.86 -26.00
C SER A 103 3.60 21.66 -24.52
N ARG A 104 3.39 22.79 -23.84
CA ARG A 104 2.74 22.91 -22.52
C ARG A 104 1.61 21.87 -22.47
N PRO A 105 1.64 20.88 -21.56
CA PRO A 105 0.62 19.84 -21.54
C PRO A 105 -0.72 20.55 -21.44
N GLU A 106 -1.57 20.40 -22.46
CA GLU A 106 -2.88 21.03 -22.47
C GLU A 106 -3.54 20.74 -21.12
N THR A 107 -3.72 21.82 -20.36
CA THR A 107 -4.21 21.81 -18.98
C THR A 107 -5.66 21.35 -18.88
N THR A 108 -6.30 21.13 -20.02
CA THR A 108 -7.73 20.90 -20.21
C THR A 108 -7.94 19.58 -20.92
N CYS A 109 -7.73 18.47 -20.21
CA CYS A 109 -8.24 17.18 -20.67
C CYS A 109 -9.76 17.19 -20.54
N GLN A 110 -10.46 16.82 -21.63
CA GLN A 110 -11.92 16.78 -21.69
C GLN A 110 -12.50 15.38 -21.42
N CYS A 111 -11.69 14.42 -20.93
CA CYS A 111 -12.24 13.12 -20.55
C CYS A 111 -13.21 13.26 -19.37
N GLY A 112 -14.23 12.40 -19.31
CA GLY A 112 -15.26 12.47 -18.27
C GLY A 112 -14.70 12.49 -16.84
N GLU A 113 -13.63 11.73 -16.57
CA GLU A 113 -12.97 11.74 -15.27
C GLU A 113 -12.36 13.11 -14.90
N CYS A 114 -11.69 13.78 -15.85
CA CYS A 114 -11.11 15.11 -15.62
C CYS A 114 -12.18 16.19 -15.48
N VAL A 115 -13.28 16.09 -16.25
CA VAL A 115 -14.43 17.00 -16.11
C VAL A 115 -15.06 16.86 -14.73
N ASN A 116 -15.26 15.63 -14.25
CA ASN A 116 -15.79 15.36 -12.91
C ASN A 116 -14.87 15.88 -11.80
N ASP A 117 -13.55 15.72 -11.95
CA ASP A 117 -12.60 16.26 -10.99
C ASP A 117 -12.66 17.80 -10.91
N VAL A 118 -12.81 18.48 -12.06
CA VAL A 118 -12.96 19.95 -12.11
C VAL A 118 -14.26 20.38 -11.44
N ALA A 119 -15.37 19.70 -11.72
CA ALA A 119 -16.65 19.91 -11.04
C ALA A 119 -16.53 19.70 -9.52
N SER A 120 -15.64 18.81 -9.07
CA SER A 120 -15.32 18.55 -7.66
C SER A 120 -14.32 19.57 -7.06
N GLY A 121 -13.94 20.61 -7.80
CA GLY A 121 -13.05 21.68 -7.33
C GLY A 121 -11.56 21.49 -7.65
N CYS A 122 -11.17 20.46 -8.40
CA CYS A 122 -9.80 20.27 -8.83
C CYS A 122 -9.42 21.27 -9.94
N ARG A 123 -8.36 22.05 -9.72
CA ARG A 123 -7.89 23.04 -10.71
C ARG A 123 -7.09 22.44 -11.87
N ASN A 124 -6.49 21.26 -11.67
CA ASN A 124 -5.67 20.61 -12.68
C ASN A 124 -5.64 19.09 -12.47
N PRO A 125 -6.62 18.36 -13.02
CA PRO A 125 -6.73 16.90 -12.90
C PRO A 125 -5.50 16.16 -13.41
N ARG A 126 -4.95 16.55 -14.58
CA ARG A 126 -3.77 15.88 -15.18
C ARG A 126 -2.56 15.96 -14.26
N ARG A 127 -2.34 17.13 -13.63
CA ARG A 127 -1.27 17.31 -12.64
C ARG A 127 -1.47 16.42 -11.41
N CYS A 128 -2.71 16.25 -10.95
CA CYS A 128 -3.02 15.34 -9.85
C CYS A 128 -2.76 13.87 -10.24
N CYS A 129 -3.12 13.46 -11.46
CA CYS A 129 -2.85 12.12 -11.94
C CYS A 129 -1.34 11.85 -12.11
N ALA A 130 -0.57 12.81 -12.64
CA ALA A 130 0.89 12.72 -12.72
C ALA A 130 1.56 12.65 -11.33
N ALA A 131 1.05 13.43 -10.38
CA ALA A 131 1.50 13.35 -8.99
C ALA A 131 1.15 12.00 -8.35
N ALA A 132 -0.02 11.44 -8.63
CA ALA A 132 -0.41 10.10 -8.18
C ALA A 132 0.55 9.02 -8.73
N ALA A 133 0.89 9.07 -10.02
CA ALA A 133 1.91 8.19 -10.60
C ALA A 133 3.26 8.34 -9.90
N THR A 134 3.70 9.58 -9.67
CA THR A 134 4.93 9.86 -8.92
C THR A 134 4.88 9.28 -7.50
N LEU A 135 3.75 9.41 -6.77
CA LEU A 135 3.60 8.83 -5.43
C LEU A 135 3.75 7.31 -5.45
N LEU A 136 3.15 6.64 -6.44
CA LEU A 136 3.18 5.20 -6.60
C LEU A 136 4.61 4.67 -6.83
N GLU A 137 5.39 5.34 -7.69
CA GLU A 137 6.80 5.00 -7.98
C GLU A 137 7.71 5.08 -6.75
N GLN A 138 7.35 5.89 -5.75
CA GLN A 138 8.16 6.05 -4.54
C GLN A 138 7.83 5.01 -3.45
N ILE A 139 6.90 4.08 -3.72
CA ILE A 139 6.62 2.96 -2.83
C ILE A 139 7.65 1.85 -3.08
N LYS A 140 8.40 1.46 -2.04
CA LYS A 140 9.34 0.34 -2.09
C LYS A 140 8.68 -0.96 -2.56
N GLU A 141 9.44 -1.79 -3.28
CA GLU A 141 8.99 -3.03 -3.93
C GLU A 141 8.15 -3.96 -3.03
N LYS A 142 8.60 -4.22 -1.79
CA LYS A 142 7.88 -5.06 -0.81
C LYS A 142 6.42 -4.64 -0.63
N TRP A 143 6.15 -3.34 -0.73
CA TRP A 143 4.86 -2.73 -0.46
C TRP A 143 4.12 -2.31 -1.74
N HIS A 144 4.81 -2.34 -2.88
CA HIS A 144 4.26 -1.87 -4.14
C HIS A 144 3.11 -2.78 -4.62
N PRO A 145 1.94 -2.22 -4.96
CA PRO A 145 0.75 -3.03 -5.27
C PRO A 145 0.93 -3.87 -6.54
N ASN A 146 1.70 -3.39 -7.53
CA ASN A 146 1.94 -4.16 -8.76
C ASN A 146 3.01 -5.25 -8.59
N GLN A 147 3.69 -5.31 -7.44
CA GLN A 147 4.66 -6.35 -7.20
C GLN A 147 3.93 -7.65 -6.86
N ILE A 148 3.94 -8.58 -7.81
CA ILE A 148 3.35 -9.91 -7.67
C ILE A 148 4.14 -10.67 -6.62
N VAL A 149 3.50 -10.93 -5.49
CA VAL A 149 4.06 -11.81 -4.47
C VAL A 149 3.60 -13.21 -4.82
N ARG A 150 4.54 -14.10 -5.16
CA ARG A 150 4.25 -15.52 -5.37
C ARG A 150 3.52 -16.05 -4.14
N THR A 151 2.45 -16.81 -4.26
CA THR A 151 1.80 -17.46 -3.09
C THR A 151 2.80 -18.42 -2.42
N ASP A 152 2.69 -18.63 -1.11
CA ASP A 152 3.59 -19.56 -0.41
C ASP A 152 3.20 -21.03 -0.66
N GLY A 153 1.96 -21.27 -1.11
CA GLY A 153 1.40 -22.61 -1.29
C GLY A 153 1.22 -23.35 0.03
N LEU A 154 1.27 -22.63 1.16
CA LEU A 154 1.23 -23.20 2.51
C LEU A 154 -0.14 -23.08 3.16
N SER A 155 -1.00 -22.20 2.65
CA SER A 155 -2.35 -22.01 3.19
C SER A 155 -3.18 -23.28 3.13
N LEU A 156 -3.98 -23.50 4.18
CA LEU A 156 -4.94 -24.60 4.19
C LEU A 156 -5.97 -24.45 3.06
N THR A 157 -6.31 -25.58 2.45
CA THR A 157 -7.45 -25.69 1.50
C THR A 157 -8.77 -25.35 2.20
N THR A 158 -9.78 -24.89 1.47
CA THR A 158 -11.12 -24.55 2.00
C THR A 158 -11.68 -25.64 2.92
N ARG A 159 -11.66 -26.90 2.47
CA ARG A 159 -12.11 -28.06 3.26
C ARG A 159 -11.39 -28.21 4.61
N ARG A 160 -10.08 -27.92 4.65
CA ARG A 160 -9.28 -27.98 5.90
C ARG A 160 -9.60 -26.82 6.83
N LYS A 161 -9.89 -25.64 6.27
CA LYS A 161 -10.34 -24.47 7.05
C LYS A 161 -11.72 -24.71 7.66
N GLU A 162 -12.66 -25.26 6.90
CA GLU A 162 -13.99 -25.64 7.37
C GLU A 162 -13.91 -26.70 8.48
N LYS A 163 -13.08 -27.74 8.29
CA LYS A 163 -12.85 -28.74 9.34
C LYS A 163 -12.27 -28.11 10.62
N ASN A 164 -11.29 -27.21 10.50
CA ASN A 164 -10.74 -26.50 11.64
C ASN A 164 -11.81 -25.63 12.34
N ALA A 165 -12.68 -24.95 11.58
CA ALA A 165 -13.76 -24.15 12.14
C ALA A 165 -14.73 -25.01 12.96
N GLY A 166 -15.14 -26.18 12.46
CA GLY A 166 -15.97 -27.13 13.20
C GLY A 166 -15.30 -27.61 14.50
N VAL A 167 -14.01 -27.96 14.47
CA VAL A 167 -13.27 -28.37 15.69
C VAL A 167 -13.21 -27.25 16.74
N ILE A 168 -13.11 -25.98 16.31
CA ILE A 168 -13.13 -24.82 17.22
C ILE A 168 -14.51 -24.63 17.84
N GLU A 169 -15.58 -24.80 17.07
CA GLU A 169 -16.97 -24.66 17.53
C GLU A 169 -17.40 -25.81 18.44
N ASP A 170 -17.11 -27.05 18.04
CA ASP A 170 -17.48 -28.26 18.76
C ASP A 170 -16.56 -28.53 19.97
N GLY A 171 -15.37 -27.93 20.00
CA GLY A 171 -14.37 -28.13 21.05
C GLY A 171 -13.72 -29.51 21.07
N VAL A 172 -13.98 -30.36 20.07
CA VAL A 172 -13.51 -31.75 20.02
C VAL A 172 -12.86 -32.05 18.66
N GLY A 173 -11.70 -32.69 18.69
CA GLY A 173 -10.99 -33.18 17.50
C GLY A 173 -9.57 -32.64 17.35
N SER A 174 -8.98 -32.84 16.16
CA SER A 174 -7.63 -32.38 15.84
C SER A 174 -7.66 -31.16 14.92
N LEU A 175 -6.97 -30.10 15.34
CA LEU A 175 -6.81 -28.88 14.57
C LEU A 175 -5.54 -28.97 13.70
N THR A 176 -5.68 -28.74 12.39
CA THR A 176 -4.53 -28.70 11.49
C THR A 176 -3.90 -27.32 11.54
N PHE A 177 -2.63 -27.22 11.89
CA PHE A 177 -1.89 -25.96 11.86
C PHE A 177 -1.80 -25.41 10.42
N ASP A 178 -2.05 -24.11 10.24
CA ASP A 178 -1.84 -23.39 8.97
C ASP A 178 -0.45 -22.70 9.00
N PRO A 179 0.55 -23.22 8.27
CA PRO A 179 1.89 -22.63 8.25
C PRO A 179 2.02 -21.41 7.32
N SER A 180 0.92 -20.92 6.74
CA SER A 180 0.92 -19.76 5.83
C SER A 180 1.47 -18.51 6.51
N LEU A 181 2.43 -17.85 5.84
CA LEU A 181 3.04 -16.60 6.29
C LEU A 181 2.50 -15.38 5.55
N GLU A 182 1.59 -15.60 4.61
CA GLU A 182 0.93 -14.54 3.84
C GLU A 182 -0.16 -13.85 4.66
N ALA A 183 0.05 -12.56 4.96
CA ALA A 183 -0.97 -11.69 5.50
C ALA A 183 -1.94 -11.28 4.37
N ARG A 184 -3.18 -11.79 4.44
CA ARG A 184 -4.21 -11.60 3.40
C ARG A 184 -5.36 -10.69 3.83
N ASP A 185 -5.58 -10.58 5.13
CA ASP A 185 -6.82 -10.04 5.67
C ASP A 185 -6.64 -8.60 6.15
N LEU A 186 -6.53 -8.39 7.46
CA LEU A 186 -6.58 -7.05 8.05
C LEU A 186 -5.19 -6.48 8.32
N VAL A 187 -5.04 -5.17 8.09
CA VAL A 187 -3.83 -4.41 8.46
C VAL A 187 -3.53 -4.57 9.96
N SER A 188 -4.56 -4.69 10.80
CA SER A 188 -4.43 -4.88 12.26
C SER A 188 -3.73 -6.19 12.66
N GLU A 189 -3.85 -7.25 11.86
CA GLU A 189 -3.26 -8.56 12.15
C GLU A 189 -1.76 -8.64 11.78
N SER A 190 -1.26 -7.61 11.12
CA SER A 190 0.12 -7.55 10.63
C SER A 190 1.07 -6.79 11.58
N PHE A 191 0.57 -6.33 12.74
CA PHE A 191 1.41 -5.71 13.76
C PHE A 191 2.02 -6.78 14.68
N ARG A 192 3.33 -6.66 14.92
CA ARG A 192 4.08 -7.58 15.79
C ARG A 192 4.91 -6.78 16.81
N VAL A 193 5.16 -7.42 17.93
CA VAL A 193 6.16 -7.02 18.93
C VAL A 193 7.37 -7.95 18.85
N PHE A 194 8.51 -7.53 19.39
CA PHE A 194 9.77 -8.30 19.39
C PHE A 194 10.32 -8.64 18.00
N VAL A 195 10.15 -7.74 17.03
CA VAL A 195 10.74 -7.89 15.70
C VAL A 195 12.05 -7.10 15.62
N ASP A 196 13.06 -7.70 15.01
CA ASP A 196 14.28 -6.98 14.63
C ASP A 196 13.96 -5.97 13.50
N PRO A 197 14.11 -4.66 13.74
CA PRO A 197 13.85 -3.62 12.74
C PRO A 197 14.62 -3.79 11.42
N ALA A 198 15.78 -4.48 11.43
CA ALA A 198 16.55 -4.72 10.22
C ALA A 198 15.83 -5.65 9.22
N THR A 199 14.93 -6.51 9.72
CA THR A 199 14.24 -7.53 8.90
C THR A 199 12.99 -7.01 8.19
N HIS A 200 12.54 -5.79 8.50
CA HIS A 200 11.26 -5.28 8.03
C HIS A 200 11.22 -4.93 6.55
N GLU A 201 12.34 -4.49 5.99
CA GLU A 201 12.41 -4.08 4.58
C GLU A 201 12.79 -5.23 3.66
N ALA A 202 13.40 -6.28 4.21
CA ALA A 202 13.76 -7.46 3.46
C ALA A 202 12.50 -8.15 2.92
N PRO A 203 12.48 -8.54 1.63
CA PRO A 203 11.49 -9.49 1.15
C PRO A 203 11.70 -10.83 1.87
N PRO A 204 10.62 -11.59 2.11
CA PRO A 204 10.76 -12.93 2.69
C PRO A 204 11.56 -13.82 1.74
N ALA A 205 12.30 -14.79 2.29
CA ALA A 205 12.90 -15.84 1.48
C ALA A 205 11.81 -16.55 0.67
N LEU A 206 11.91 -16.50 -0.66
CA LEU A 206 10.96 -17.15 -1.56
C LEU A 206 11.49 -18.54 -1.90
N ARG A 207 10.65 -19.56 -1.74
CA ARG A 207 10.96 -20.90 -2.25
C ARG A 207 11.00 -20.86 -3.77
N VAL A 208 12.10 -21.31 -4.38
CA VAL A 208 12.16 -21.55 -5.82
C VAL A 208 11.18 -22.69 -6.13
N GLN A 209 10.30 -22.50 -7.12
CA GLN A 209 9.43 -23.59 -7.56
C GLN A 209 10.30 -24.70 -8.14
N SER A 210 10.04 -25.93 -7.74
CA SER A 210 10.60 -27.10 -8.42
C SER A 210 9.92 -27.24 -9.78
N GLY A 211 10.67 -27.05 -10.85
CA GLY A 211 10.25 -27.23 -12.24
C GLY A 211 11.36 -26.82 -13.21
N ARG A 212 11.57 -27.57 -14.31
CA ARG A 212 12.50 -27.20 -15.37
C ARG A 212 12.00 -25.92 -16.05
N SER A 213 12.73 -24.81 -15.94
CA SER A 213 12.60 -23.69 -16.86
C SER A 213 13.31 -24.08 -18.16
N VAL A 214 12.54 -24.43 -19.19
CA VAL A 214 13.09 -24.53 -20.55
C VAL A 214 13.30 -23.10 -21.04
N PRO A 215 14.54 -22.68 -21.39
CA PRO A 215 14.74 -21.38 -22.00
C PRO A 215 13.98 -21.34 -23.33
N ALA A 216 13.36 -20.19 -23.64
CA ALA A 216 12.74 -19.99 -24.95
C ALA A 216 13.82 -20.18 -26.03
N GLU A 217 13.57 -21.08 -26.98
CA GLU A 217 14.43 -21.30 -28.14
C GLU A 217 14.62 -19.97 -28.89
N ALA A 218 15.87 -19.69 -29.21
CA ALA A 218 16.33 -18.50 -29.93
C ALA A 218 16.09 -18.62 -31.44
#